data_AF-A0A5E7VPG8-F1
#
_entry.id   AF-A0A5E7VPG8-F1
#
_cell.length_a   1.000
_cell.length_b   1.000
_cell.length_c   1.000
_cell.angle_alpha   90.00
_cell.angle_beta   90.00
_cell.angle_gamma   90.00
#
_symmetry.space_group_name_H-M   'P 1'
#
loop_
_entity.id
_entity.type
_entity.pdbx_description
1 polymer ?
#
loop_
_entity_poly.entity_id
_entity_poly.type
_entity_poly.pdbx_seq_one_letter_code
_entity_poly.pdbx_strand_id
1 'polypeptide(L)'
;MHVPIELLASEVQEVLKGKGGELLQKLLLIGGSPQGARPKALVYRDPHTDAFTTAATPGFEAWLVKFPAQQEHPEVCAIEMVYAECLRLCGIQTPDTRYFSLSEGMAAFVSAMAESLYPGVITQETLRTIQQRIDQNIGLLA
;
A
#
# COMPACT_ATOMS: atom_id res chain seq x y z
N MET A 1 4.99 13.39 -9.08
CA MET A 1 5.67 12.47 -10.02
C MET A 1 4.80 11.24 -10.08
N HIS A 2 4.45 10.77 -11.27
CA HIS A 2 3.70 9.52 -11.41
C HIS A 2 4.56 8.34 -10.95
N VAL A 3 3.97 7.40 -10.22
CA VAL A 3 4.63 6.23 -9.68
C VAL A 3 3.83 4.98 -10.07
N PRO A 4 4.28 4.21 -11.07
CA PRO A 4 3.67 2.94 -11.45
C PRO A 4 3.72 1.92 -10.29
N ILE A 5 2.73 1.03 -10.22
CA ILE A 5 2.71 -0.04 -9.20
C ILE A 5 3.89 -1.00 -9.38
N GLU A 6 4.30 -1.24 -10.62
CA GLU A 6 5.46 -2.06 -10.97
C GLU A 6 6.75 -1.51 -10.37
N LEU A 7 6.91 -0.18 -10.37
CA LEU A 7 8.06 0.49 -9.75
C LEU A 7 8.05 0.31 -8.23
N LEU A 8 6.87 0.40 -7.60
CA LEU A 8 6.75 0.11 -6.16
C LEU A 8 7.09 -1.34 -5.84
N ALA A 9 6.67 -2.28 -6.68
CA ALA A 9 6.94 -3.70 -6.50
C ALA A 9 8.42 -4.05 -6.65
N SER A 10 9.11 -3.47 -7.65
CA SER A 10 10.56 -3.69 -7.82
C SER A 10 11.35 -3.19 -6.62
N GLU A 11 10.98 -2.02 -6.10
CA GLU A 11 11.62 -1.45 -4.91
C GLU A 11 11.36 -2.30 -3.65
N VAL A 12 10.13 -2.81 -3.48
CA VAL A 12 9.79 -3.76 -2.43
C VAL A 12 10.65 -5.00 -2.51
N GLN A 13 10.82 -5.57 -3.70
CA GLN A 13 11.67 -6.75 -3.87
C GLN A 13 13.11 -6.47 -3.48
N GLU A 14 13.68 -5.31 -3.82
CA GLU A 14 15.05 -4.99 -3.42
C GLU A 14 15.18 -4.90 -1.89
N VAL A 15 14.23 -4.27 -1.20
CA VAL A 15 14.24 -4.24 0.28
C VAL A 15 14.02 -5.61 0.90
N LEU A 16 13.12 -6.43 0.37
CA LEU A 16 12.95 -7.81 0.83
C LEU A 16 14.20 -8.66 0.57
N LYS A 17 15.04 -8.32 -0.42
CA LYS A 17 16.36 -8.95 -0.65
C LYS A 17 17.47 -8.38 0.25
N GLY A 18 17.15 -7.47 1.17
CA GLY A 18 18.12 -6.82 2.05
C GLY A 18 18.97 -5.76 1.35
N LYS A 19 18.53 -5.26 0.19
CA LYS A 19 19.17 -4.15 -0.53
C LYS A 19 18.35 -2.89 -0.28
N GLY A 20 18.99 -1.79 0.09
CA GLY A 20 18.31 -0.52 0.27
C GLY A 20 17.81 0.02 -1.06
N GLY A 21 16.51 -0.09 -1.33
CA GLY A 21 15.87 0.60 -2.47
C GLY A 21 15.90 2.11 -2.22
N GLU A 22 16.57 2.87 -3.09
CA GLU A 22 16.73 4.33 -2.94
C GLU A 22 15.38 5.08 -3.01
N LEU A 23 14.40 4.54 -3.74
CA LEU A 23 13.04 5.08 -3.79
C LEU A 23 12.20 4.57 -2.62
N LEU A 24 12.45 3.34 -2.15
CA LEU A 24 11.73 2.75 -1.02
C LEU A 24 12.05 3.36 0.35
N GLN A 25 13.23 3.97 0.53
CA GLN A 25 13.53 4.79 1.71
C GLN A 25 12.55 5.96 1.91
N LYS A 26 11.79 6.34 0.87
CA LYS A 26 10.73 7.36 0.93
C LYS A 26 9.33 6.77 1.10
N LEU A 27 9.16 5.44 1.10
CA LEU A 27 7.85 4.85 0.80
C LEU A 27 7.27 3.78 1.73
N LEU A 28 8.02 3.07 2.59
CA LEU A 28 7.46 1.86 3.24
C LEU A 28 8.04 1.61 4.64
N LEU A 29 7.29 1.66 5.75
CA LEU A 29 6.72 0.46 6.41
C LEU A 29 5.75 0.86 7.54
N ILE A 30 4.44 0.55 7.50
CA ILE A 30 3.68 0.43 8.76
C ILE A 30 3.61 -1.03 9.18
N GLY A 31 4.13 -1.33 10.35
CA GLY A 31 3.78 -2.50 11.15
C GLY A 31 4.76 -3.65 11.02
N GLY A 32 5.11 -4.24 12.17
CA GLY A 32 5.91 -5.45 12.36
C GLY A 32 7.41 -5.26 12.18
N SER A 33 8.20 -6.05 12.93
CA SER A 33 9.66 -6.06 12.87
C SER A 33 10.18 -6.40 11.45
N PRO A 34 11.46 -6.09 11.14
CA PRO A 34 12.11 -6.31 9.84
C PRO A 34 11.96 -7.69 9.16
N GLN A 35 11.50 -8.71 9.88
CA GLN A 35 11.70 -10.13 9.53
C GLN A 35 10.40 -10.89 9.25
N GLY A 36 9.31 -10.21 8.89
CA GLY A 36 8.08 -10.91 8.49
C GLY A 36 6.83 -10.07 8.22
N ALA A 37 6.91 -8.74 8.32
CA ALA A 37 5.76 -7.90 8.02
C ALA A 37 5.55 -7.69 6.51
N ARG A 38 4.28 -7.60 6.10
CA ARG A 38 3.91 -7.22 4.74
C ARG A 38 4.26 -5.77 4.45
N PRO A 39 5.03 -5.48 3.39
CA PRO A 39 5.30 -4.11 2.95
C PRO A 39 4.00 -3.39 2.55
N LYS A 40 3.85 -2.12 2.95
CA LYS A 40 2.67 -1.31 2.63
C LYS A 40 2.95 0.16 2.35
N ALA A 41 2.47 0.67 1.21
CA ALA A 41 2.74 2.01 0.69
C ALA A 41 1.49 2.86 0.70
N LEU A 42 1.59 4.06 1.26
CA LEU A 42 0.59 5.09 1.07
C LEU A 42 0.88 5.81 -0.25
N VAL A 43 -0.10 5.80 -1.15
CA VAL A 43 -0.05 6.50 -2.44
C VAL A 43 -1.30 7.36 -2.59
N TYR A 44 -1.25 8.31 -3.52
CA TYR A 44 -2.36 9.19 -3.85
C TYR A 44 -2.76 8.96 -5.30
N ARG A 45 -4.02 8.63 -5.53
CA ARG A 45 -4.60 8.36 -6.85
C ARG A 45 -5.21 9.64 -7.41
N ASP A 46 -4.84 9.97 -8.64
CA ASP A 46 -5.56 10.94 -9.45
C ASP A 46 -6.93 10.33 -9.83
N PRO A 47 -8.06 10.91 -9.38
CA PRO A 47 -9.38 10.36 -9.67
C PRO A 47 -9.74 10.40 -11.16
N HIS A 48 -9.07 11.24 -11.96
CA HIS A 48 -9.33 11.42 -13.38
C HIS A 48 -8.51 10.49 -14.27
N THR A 49 -7.26 10.19 -13.89
CA THR A 49 -6.33 9.42 -14.74
C THR A 49 -5.96 8.06 -14.18
N ASP A 50 -6.45 7.69 -12.99
CA ASP A 50 -6.06 6.46 -12.27
C ASP A 50 -4.57 6.38 -11.89
N ALA A 51 -3.83 7.46 -12.12
CA ALA A 51 -2.39 7.53 -11.91
C ALA A 51 -2.07 7.63 -10.41
N PHE A 52 -1.05 6.92 -9.94
CA PHE A 52 -0.59 7.03 -8.56
C PHE A 52 0.60 7.99 -8.43
N THR A 53 0.68 8.68 -7.30
CA THR A 53 1.84 9.50 -6.88
C THR A 53 2.09 9.27 -5.40
N THR A 54 3.31 9.54 -4.95
CA THR A 54 3.69 9.41 -3.54
C THR A 54 3.59 10.74 -2.79
N ALA A 55 3.44 11.83 -3.54
CA ALA A 55 3.20 13.15 -2.95
C ALA A 55 1.72 13.33 -2.63
N ALA A 56 1.42 13.68 -1.38
CA ALA A 56 0.10 14.15 -0.98
C ALA A 56 -0.29 15.34 -1.86
N THR A 57 -1.34 15.17 -2.66
CA THR A 57 -1.77 16.14 -3.67
C THR A 57 -3.22 16.52 -3.38
N PRO A 58 -3.56 17.82 -3.25
CA PRO A 58 -4.95 18.23 -3.03
C PRO A 58 -5.87 17.68 -4.12
N GLY A 59 -7.01 17.11 -3.71
CA GLY A 59 -7.99 16.50 -4.61
C GLY A 59 -7.65 15.07 -5.05
N PHE A 60 -6.49 14.53 -4.70
CA PHE A 60 -6.17 13.13 -4.95
C PHE A 60 -6.62 12.27 -3.77
N GLU A 61 -7.04 11.05 -4.08
CA GLU A 61 -7.53 10.10 -3.08
C GLU A 61 -6.36 9.36 -2.46
N ALA A 62 -6.35 9.16 -1.14
CA ALA A 62 -5.35 8.34 -0.48
C ALA A 62 -5.67 6.85 -0.62
N TRP A 63 -4.67 6.05 -0.96
CA TRP A 63 -4.77 4.61 -1.15
C TRP A 63 -3.60 3.90 -0.48
N LEU A 64 -3.86 2.70 0.06
CA LEU A 64 -2.85 1.84 0.65
C LEU A 64 -2.59 0.64 -0.26
N VAL A 65 -1.35 0.53 -0.75
CA VAL A 65 -0.84 -0.61 -1.49
C VAL A 65 -0.26 -1.61 -0.50
N LYS A 66 -0.60 -2.89 -0.61
CA LYS A 66 -0.05 -3.99 0.19
C LYS A 66 0.64 -4.99 -0.73
N PHE A 67 1.86 -5.38 -0.38
CA PHE A 67 2.65 -6.38 -1.09
C PHE A 67 2.86 -7.63 -0.21
N PRO A 68 3.18 -8.79 -0.81
CA PRO A 68 3.59 -9.98 -0.06
C PRO A 68 4.85 -9.71 0.77
N ALA A 69 4.98 -10.36 1.93
CA ALA A 69 6.24 -10.43 2.65
C ALA A 69 7.24 -11.40 1.97
N GLN A 70 8.51 -11.39 2.42
CA GLN A 70 9.60 -12.17 1.79
C GLN A 70 9.32 -13.68 1.65
N GLN A 71 8.59 -14.25 2.60
CA GLN A 71 8.29 -15.69 2.67
C GLN A 71 6.81 -15.98 2.41
N GLU A 72 6.08 -15.05 1.78
CA GLU A 72 4.67 -15.24 1.42
C GLU A 72 4.50 -15.50 -0.07
N HIS A 73 3.57 -16.38 -0.41
CA HIS A 73 3.17 -16.58 -1.80
C HIS A 73 2.35 -15.38 -2.31
N PRO A 74 2.49 -14.97 -3.58
CA PRO A 74 1.82 -13.80 -4.15
C PRO A 74 0.29 -13.86 -4.14
N GLU A 75 -0.26 -15.08 -4.03
CA GLU A 75 -1.70 -15.31 -3.89
C GLU A 75 -2.30 -14.59 -2.68
N VAL A 76 -1.49 -14.21 -1.69
CA VAL A 76 -1.95 -13.47 -0.52
C VAL A 76 -2.67 -12.16 -0.89
N CYS A 77 -2.25 -11.50 -1.96
CA CYS A 77 -2.94 -10.31 -2.47
C CYS A 77 -4.28 -10.66 -3.13
N ALA A 78 -4.37 -11.82 -3.80
CA ALA A 78 -5.62 -12.30 -4.37
C ALA A 78 -6.60 -12.74 -3.26
N ILE A 79 -6.11 -13.35 -2.19
CA ILE A 79 -6.89 -13.70 -0.99
C ILE A 79 -7.51 -12.44 -0.36
N GLU A 80 -6.75 -11.36 -0.22
CA GLU A 80 -7.28 -10.07 0.26
C GLU A 80 -8.41 -9.54 -0.65
N MET A 81 -8.26 -9.67 -1.97
CA MET A 81 -9.31 -9.30 -2.93
C MET A 81 -10.55 -10.18 -2.79
N VAL A 82 -10.40 -11.49 -2.58
CA VAL A 82 -11.51 -12.41 -2.30
C VAL A 82 -12.25 -11.99 -1.04
N TYR A 83 -11.55 -11.66 0.05
CA TYR A 83 -12.21 -11.17 1.27
C TYR A 83 -12.95 -9.85 1.05
N ALA A 84 -12.36 -8.90 0.32
CA ALA A 84 -13.04 -7.67 -0.04
C ALA A 84 -14.34 -7.95 -0.81
N GLU A 85 -14.33 -8.91 -1.73
CA GLU A 85 -15.54 -9.28 -2.47
C GLU A 85 -16.58 -10.00 -1.61
N CYS A 86 -16.15 -10.91 -0.72
CA CYS A 86 -17.04 -11.55 0.24
C CYS A 86 -17.74 -10.51 1.13
N LEU A 87 -17.02 -9.47 1.59
CA LEU A 87 -17.61 -8.39 2.37
C LEU A 87 -18.69 -7.65 1.58
N ARG A 88 -18.44 -7.33 0.30
CA ARG A 88 -19.44 -6.70 -0.58
C ARG A 88 -20.67 -7.58 -0.79
N LEU A 89 -20.48 -8.87 -1.06
CA LEU A 89 -21.57 -9.83 -1.22
C LEU A 89 -22.44 -9.94 0.05
N CYS A 90 -21.83 -9.78 1.22
CA CYS A 90 -22.54 -9.73 2.51
C CYS A 90 -23.17 -8.36 2.82
N GLY A 91 -23.07 -7.37 1.91
CA GLY A 91 -23.59 -6.01 2.12
C GLY A 91 -22.80 -5.19 3.15
N ILE A 92 -21.57 -5.61 3.47
CA ILE A 92 -20.69 -4.87 4.39
C ILE A 92 -19.97 -3.79 3.59
N GLN A 93 -20.15 -2.54 3.99
CA GLN A 93 -19.45 -1.41 3.38
C GLN A 93 -17.94 -1.62 3.48
N THR A 94 -17.28 -1.58 2.32
CA THR A 94 -15.84 -1.81 2.17
C THR A 94 -15.28 -0.72 1.26
N PRO A 95 -14.05 -0.24 1.51
CA PRO A 95 -13.41 0.68 0.59
C PRO A 95 -13.26 0.07 -0.81
N ASP A 96 -13.05 0.93 -1.80
CA ASP A 96 -12.71 0.48 -3.14
C ASP A 96 -11.38 -0.26 -3.12
N THR A 97 -11.30 -1.39 -3.82
CA THR A 97 -10.10 -2.21 -3.89
C THR A 97 -9.74 -2.54 -5.34
N ARG A 98 -8.45 -2.75 -5.58
CA ARG A 98 -7.90 -3.20 -6.85
C ARG A 98 -6.84 -4.26 -6.61
N TYR A 99 -6.73 -5.19 -7.56
CA TYR A 99 -5.69 -6.21 -7.60
C TYR A 99 -4.82 -5.99 -8.82
N PHE A 100 -3.50 -6.07 -8.64
CA PHE A 100 -2.53 -6.02 -9.72
C PHE A 100 -1.74 -7.32 -9.74
N SER A 101 -1.76 -8.01 -10.88
CA SER A 101 -0.80 -9.08 -11.19
C SER A 101 0.44 -8.43 -11.78
N LEU A 102 1.60 -8.72 -11.20
CA LEU A 102 2.86 -8.05 -11.54
C LEU A 102 3.89 -9.09 -12.04
N SER A 103 4.95 -8.61 -12.67
CA SER A 103 6.05 -9.45 -13.13
C SER A 103 6.78 -10.16 -11.97
N GLU A 104 7.57 -11.17 -12.30
CA GLU A 104 8.41 -11.93 -11.34
C GLU A 104 7.63 -12.62 -10.21
N GLY A 105 6.36 -12.95 -10.47
CA GLY A 105 5.52 -13.55 -9.44
C GLY A 105 5.32 -12.60 -8.27
N MET A 106 5.08 -11.32 -8.53
CA MET A 106 4.60 -10.39 -7.52
C MET A 106 3.13 -10.07 -7.75
N ALA A 107 2.49 -9.55 -6.71
CA ALA A 107 1.15 -9.01 -6.79
C ALA A 107 1.02 -7.83 -5.84
N ALA A 108 0.01 -7.00 -6.07
CA ALA A 108 -0.38 -5.95 -5.15
C ALA A 108 -1.88 -5.97 -4.91
N PHE A 109 -2.26 -5.80 -3.66
CA PHE A 109 -3.63 -5.46 -3.27
C PHE A 109 -3.66 -3.98 -2.88
N VAL A 110 -4.54 -3.20 -3.48
CA VAL A 110 -4.60 -1.75 -3.31
C VAL A 110 -6.00 -1.39 -2.84
N SER A 111 -6.10 -0.62 -1.76
CA SER A 111 -7.38 -0.22 -1.16
C SER A 111 -7.42 1.28 -0.96
N ALA A 112 -8.53 1.91 -1.31
CA ALA A 112 -8.79 3.29 -0.92
C ALA A 112 -8.79 3.40 0.60
N MET A 113 -8.36 4.55 1.12
CA MET A 113 -8.50 4.84 2.53
C MET A 113 -9.99 5.01 2.86
N ALA A 114 -10.41 4.45 3.99
CA ALA A 114 -11.81 4.45 4.43
C ALA A 114 -12.29 5.82 4.96
N GLU A 115 -11.66 6.93 4.56
CA GLU A 115 -11.98 8.29 5.01
C GLU A 115 -13.46 8.64 4.74
N SER A 116 -13.98 8.25 3.57
CA SER A 116 -15.39 8.44 3.21
C SER A 116 -16.36 7.56 4.02
N LEU A 117 -15.90 6.43 4.54
CA LEU A 117 -16.72 5.52 5.36
C LEU A 117 -16.75 5.96 6.84
N TYR A 118 -15.71 6.68 7.28
CA TYR A 118 -15.56 7.11 8.68
C TYR A 118 -15.18 8.59 8.77
N PRO A 119 -16.04 9.51 8.28
CA PRO A 119 -15.75 10.93 8.25
C PRO A 119 -15.55 11.48 9.66
N GLY A 120 -14.50 12.28 9.85
CA GLY A 120 -14.14 12.87 11.15
C GLY A 120 -13.44 11.90 12.12
N VAL A 121 -13.43 10.61 11.81
CA VAL A 121 -12.66 9.59 12.56
C VAL A 121 -11.33 9.31 11.86
N ILE A 122 -11.37 9.06 10.55
CA ILE A 122 -10.18 9.00 9.70
C ILE A 122 -10.00 10.38 9.10
N THR A 123 -8.86 11.02 9.39
CA THR A 123 -8.57 12.39 8.97
C THR A 123 -7.22 12.48 8.27
N GLN A 124 -6.92 13.65 7.71
CA GLN A 124 -5.58 13.97 7.19
C GLN A 124 -4.47 13.82 8.25
N GLU A 125 -4.78 14.04 9.53
CA GLU A 125 -3.82 13.78 10.61
C GLU A 125 -3.58 12.29 10.78
N THR A 126 -4.63 11.45 10.70
CA THR A 126 -4.50 9.99 10.68
C THR A 126 -3.59 9.53 9.55
N LEU A 127 -3.77 10.07 8.34
CA LEU A 127 -2.92 9.76 7.18
C LEU A 127 -1.48 10.21 7.39
N ARG A 128 -1.26 11.38 7.99
CA ARG A 128 0.08 11.85 8.34
C ARG A 128 0.74 10.96 9.38
N THR A 129 0.02 10.53 10.42
CA THR A 129 0.53 9.56 11.40
C THR A 129 0.86 8.23 10.74
N ILE A 130 0.05 7.81 9.77
CA ILE A 130 0.33 6.62 8.98
C ILE A 130 1.68 6.79 8.26
N GLN A 131 1.84 7.87 7.49
CA GLN A 131 3.10 8.15 6.81
C GLN A 131 4.30 8.25 7.78
N GLN A 132 4.16 8.88 8.94
CA GLN A 132 5.25 8.97 9.92
C GLN A 132 5.69 7.62 10.46
N ARG A 133 4.75 6.71 10.72
CA ARG A 133 5.07 5.34 11.13
C ARG A 133 5.69 4.54 9.98
N ILE A 134 5.29 4.84 8.74
CA ILE A 134 5.93 4.34 7.51
C ILE A 134 7.41 4.69 7.53
N ASP A 135 7.70 5.98 7.71
CA ASP A 135 9.06 6.51 7.68
C ASP A 135 9.92 5.99 8.86
N GLN A 136 9.34 5.82 10.05
CA GLN A 136 10.08 5.32 11.23
C GLN A 136 10.57 3.89 11.10
N ASN A 137 9.76 2.97 10.57
CA ASN A 137 10.17 1.57 10.46
C ASN A 137 11.29 1.37 9.43
N ILE A 138 11.46 2.29 8.48
CA ILE A 138 12.60 2.32 7.56
C ILE A 138 13.90 2.59 8.33
N GLY A 139 13.89 3.54 9.26
CA GLY A 139 15.06 3.88 10.07
C GLY A 139 15.57 2.72 10.94
N LEU A 140 14.76 1.68 11.15
CA LEU A 140 15.13 0.47 11.89
C LEU A 140 15.75 -0.63 10.99
N LEU A 141 15.78 -0.43 9.67
CA LEU A 141 16.38 -1.35 8.69
C LEU A 141 17.79 -0.92 8.24
N ALA A 142 18.24 0.27 8.66
CA ALA A 142 19.53 0.85 8.29
C ALA A 142 20.62 0.57 9.34
#